data_AF-A0A971M694-F1
#
_entry.id   AF-A0A971M694-F1
#
_cell.length_a   1.000
_cell.length_b   1.000
_cell.length_c   1.000
_cell.angle_alpha   90.00
_cell.angle_beta   90.00
_cell.angle_gamma   90.00
#
_symmetry.space_group_name_H-M   'P 1'
#
loop_
_entity.id
_entity.type
_entity.pdbx_description
1 polymer ?
#
loop_
_entity_poly.entity_id
_entity_poly.type
_entity_poly.pdbx_seq_one_letter_code
_entity_poly.pdbx_strand_id
1 'polypeptide(L)'
;MLAVLGQWSFYGIFRCPFLVPFVDCQNCPVITCWGRITTLFWGFWLFLPLSAILFGRAFCGWLCPGGLVNQMIGKIAIFKLRTRNPLLKIAPLGLGVGLAVALFLWLGYHNPRSMVPIRVGEFWSAIRLSFEHASPFWLTRTFVVLGLVAAGLIVANLWCRFACPTGGLMELVKRIALFRVFKTSACNDCNACLRVCEMGTRPDEVNCTNCGDCLKICPVDAIQFGRKKK
;
A
#
# COMPACT_ATOMS: atom_id res chain seq x y z
N MET A 1 -16.68 8.87 5.28
CA MET A 1 -15.63 7.81 5.24
C MET A 1 -14.36 8.23 4.50
N LEU A 2 -14.45 8.88 3.33
CA LEU A 2 -13.29 9.38 2.55
C LEU A 2 -12.41 10.40 3.28
N ALA A 3 -13.00 11.36 4.01
CA ALA A 3 -12.24 12.37 4.76
C ALA A 3 -11.39 11.76 5.91
N VAL A 4 -11.88 10.69 6.53
CA VAL A 4 -11.22 9.99 7.65
C VAL A 4 -10.01 9.18 7.16
N LEU A 5 -10.15 8.50 6.00
CA LEU A 5 -9.07 7.75 5.37
C LEU A 5 -7.99 8.66 4.77
N GLY A 6 -8.40 9.82 4.22
CA GLY A 6 -7.47 10.87 3.79
C GLY A 6 -6.61 11.34 4.95
N GLN A 7 -7.24 11.73 6.06
CA GLN A 7 -6.52 12.15 7.27
C GLN A 7 -5.48 11.11 7.71
N TRP A 8 -5.81 9.81 7.74
CA TRP A 8 -4.84 8.74 8.04
C TRP A 8 -3.57 8.78 7.19
N SER A 9 -3.72 8.84 5.87
CA SER A 9 -2.59 8.84 4.94
C SER A 9 -1.79 10.15 5.06
N PHE A 10 -2.47 11.29 5.21
CA PHE A 10 -1.84 12.59 5.36
C PHE A 10 -1.10 12.73 6.71
N TYR A 11 -1.67 12.24 7.81
CA TYR A 11 -1.01 12.21 9.12
C TYR A 11 0.25 11.32 9.11
N GLY A 12 0.21 10.18 8.41
CA GLY A 12 1.37 9.32 8.25
C GLY A 12 2.51 9.95 7.46
N ILE A 13 2.20 10.59 6.32
CA ILE A 13 3.23 11.19 5.45
C ILE A 13 3.79 12.47 6.07
N PHE A 14 2.94 13.39 6.53
CA PHE A 14 3.35 14.74 6.91
C PHE A 14 3.58 14.96 8.41
N ARG A 15 3.17 14.03 9.29
CA ARG A 15 3.36 14.20 10.75
C ARG A 15 4.09 13.04 11.43
N CYS A 16 4.43 11.97 10.72
CA CYS A 16 5.18 10.87 11.34
C CYS A 16 6.65 11.27 11.49
N PRO A 17 7.22 11.26 12.72
CA PRO A 17 8.62 11.61 12.96
C PRO A 17 9.59 10.47 12.62
N PHE A 18 9.08 9.28 12.30
CA PHE A 18 9.90 8.12 11.97
C PHE A 18 10.26 8.09 10.49
N LEU A 19 11.40 7.48 10.15
CA LEU A 19 11.83 7.37 8.76
C LEU A 19 11.01 6.34 7.99
N VAL A 20 10.61 5.26 8.66
CA VAL A 20 9.62 4.31 8.15
C VAL A 20 8.27 4.64 8.82
N PRO A 21 7.30 5.21 8.09
CA PRO A 21 6.02 5.58 8.68
C PRO A 21 5.24 4.36 9.17
N PHE A 22 4.49 4.55 10.27
CA PHE A 22 3.66 3.55 10.95
C PHE A 22 4.43 2.39 11.62
N VAL A 23 5.75 2.45 11.68
CA VAL A 23 6.59 1.54 12.49
C VAL A 23 6.91 2.24 13.83
N ASP A 24 6.99 1.48 14.92
CA ASP A 24 7.24 1.97 16.29
C ASP A 24 6.22 2.98 16.85
N CYS A 25 4.95 2.85 16.44
CA CYS A 25 3.87 3.75 16.86
C CYS A 25 3.66 3.83 18.39
N GLN A 26 4.08 2.80 19.14
CA GLN A 26 4.02 2.78 20.62
C GLN A 26 4.89 3.87 21.25
N ASN A 27 6.02 4.18 20.61
CA ASN A 27 6.97 5.18 21.08
C ASN A 27 6.72 6.58 20.47
N CYS A 28 5.59 6.74 19.75
CA CYS A 28 5.30 7.97 19.03
C CYS A 28 4.69 9.03 19.96
N PRO A 29 5.29 10.23 20.06
CA PRO A 29 4.76 11.33 20.86
C PRO A 29 3.45 11.92 20.30
N VAL A 30 3.10 11.63 19.05
CA VAL A 30 1.91 12.18 18.38
C VAL A 30 0.64 11.41 18.81
N ILE A 31 -0.06 11.93 19.82
CA ILE A 31 -1.30 11.32 20.34
C ILE A 31 -2.47 11.36 19.36
N THR A 32 -2.50 12.33 18.42
CA THR A 32 -3.56 12.48 17.41
C THR A 32 -3.35 11.59 16.19
N CYS A 33 -2.24 10.83 16.14
CA CYS A 33 -2.00 9.90 15.05
C CYS A 33 -2.88 8.68 15.25
N TRP A 34 -3.76 8.39 14.29
CA TRP A 34 -4.59 7.19 14.36
C TRP A 34 -3.77 5.89 14.29
N GLY A 35 -2.51 5.93 13.80
CA GLY A 35 -1.57 4.80 13.91
C GLY A 35 -1.25 4.42 15.36
N ARG A 36 -1.41 5.35 16.32
CA ARG A 36 -1.32 5.05 17.75
C ARG A 36 -2.61 4.45 18.29
N ILE A 37 -3.79 4.85 17.78
CA ILE A 37 -5.07 4.20 18.12
C ILE A 37 -5.02 2.71 17.76
N THR A 38 -4.37 2.35 16.65
CA THR A 38 -4.19 0.94 16.29
C THR A 38 -3.28 0.16 17.25
N THR A 39 -2.42 0.81 18.03
CA THR A 39 -1.65 0.13 19.11
C THR A 39 -2.44 -0.04 20.41
N LEU A 40 -3.49 0.78 20.62
CA LEU A 40 -4.40 0.65 21.77
C LEU A 40 -5.42 -0.48 21.56
N PHE A 41 -5.83 -0.73 20.33
CA PHE A 41 -6.65 -1.90 19.98
C PHE A 41 -5.77 -3.11 19.70
N TRP A 42 -5.45 -3.90 20.72
CA TRP A 42 -4.75 -5.20 20.55
C TRP A 42 -5.43 -6.11 19.50
N GLY A 43 -6.76 -6.00 19.36
CA GLY A 43 -7.51 -6.68 18.31
C GLY A 43 -7.08 -6.32 16.89
N PHE A 44 -6.65 -5.09 16.61
CA PHE A 44 -6.20 -4.68 15.28
C PHE A 44 -4.87 -5.34 14.88
N TRP A 45 -3.95 -5.50 15.83
CA TRP A 45 -2.66 -6.17 15.61
C TRP A 45 -2.78 -7.67 15.35
N LEU A 46 -3.83 -8.33 15.86
CA LEU A 46 -4.12 -9.73 15.56
C LEU A 46 -5.00 -9.89 14.30
N PHE A 47 -5.96 -8.98 14.12
CA PHE A 47 -6.89 -9.01 13.00
C PHE A 47 -6.20 -8.78 11.65
N LEU A 48 -5.21 -7.88 11.59
CA LEU A 48 -4.51 -7.56 10.35
C LEU A 48 -3.68 -8.75 9.80
N PRO A 49 -2.79 -9.41 10.57
CA PRO A 49 -2.08 -10.61 10.11
C PRO A 49 -3.03 -11.77 9.88
N LEU A 50 -4.08 -11.95 10.69
CA LEU A 50 -5.08 -12.99 10.46
C LEU A 50 -5.83 -12.77 9.13
N SER A 51 -6.27 -11.54 8.86
CA SER A 51 -6.91 -11.18 7.59
C SER A 51 -5.96 -11.30 6.40
N ALA A 52 -4.67 -11.00 6.59
CA ALA A 52 -3.66 -11.18 5.57
C ALA A 52 -3.41 -12.67 5.28
N ILE A 53 -3.42 -13.54 6.29
CA ILE A 53 -3.29 -15.00 6.09
C ILE A 53 -4.56 -15.59 5.46
N LEU A 54 -5.73 -15.05 5.79
CA LEU A 54 -6.99 -15.55 5.22
C LEU A 54 -7.19 -15.07 3.77
N PHE A 55 -6.98 -13.79 3.48
CA PHE A 55 -7.35 -13.15 2.20
C PHE A 55 -6.14 -12.62 1.39
N GLY A 56 -4.92 -12.75 1.92
CA GLY A 56 -3.70 -12.29 1.27
C GLY A 56 -3.66 -10.77 1.15
N ARG A 57 -3.39 -10.30 -0.08
CA ARG A 57 -3.24 -8.88 -0.41
C ARG A 57 -4.58 -8.11 -0.53
N ALA A 58 -5.72 -8.72 -0.16
CA ALA A 58 -7.05 -8.11 -0.23
C ALA A 58 -7.16 -6.80 0.56
N PHE A 59 -6.43 -6.70 1.68
CA PHE A 59 -6.37 -5.48 2.49
C PHE A 59 -5.92 -4.25 1.68
N CYS A 60 -4.95 -4.41 0.78
CA CYS A 60 -4.46 -3.33 -0.06
C CYS A 60 -5.51 -2.80 -1.04
N GLY A 61 -6.50 -3.63 -1.42
CA GLY A 61 -7.58 -3.25 -2.33
C GLY A 61 -8.76 -2.58 -1.63
N TRP A 62 -9.16 -3.12 -0.46
CA TRP A 62 -10.41 -2.71 0.21
C TRP A 62 -10.22 -1.70 1.34
N LEU A 63 -9.14 -1.83 2.12
CA LEU A 63 -9.03 -1.17 3.43
C LEU A 63 -7.86 -0.17 3.51
N CYS A 64 -6.85 -0.29 2.65
CA CYS A 64 -5.67 0.57 2.71
C CYS A 64 -5.96 2.01 2.23
N PRO A 65 -5.81 3.05 3.09
CA PRO A 65 -6.05 4.45 2.70
C PRO A 65 -5.04 4.93 1.65
N GLY A 66 -3.78 4.54 1.76
CA GLY A 66 -2.75 4.87 0.77
C GLY A 66 -2.99 4.18 -0.58
N GLY A 67 -3.57 2.97 -0.56
CA GLY A 67 -4.02 2.26 -1.76
C GLY A 67 -5.13 3.01 -2.47
N LEU A 68 -6.13 3.48 -1.74
CA LEU A 68 -7.22 4.29 -2.28
C LEU A 68 -6.73 5.57 -2.95
N VAL A 69 -5.83 6.32 -2.28
CA VAL A 69 -5.25 7.55 -2.86
C VAL A 69 -4.51 7.24 -4.16
N ASN A 70 -3.69 6.18 -4.18
CA ASN A 70 -2.97 5.78 -5.39
C ASN A 70 -3.91 5.29 -6.51
N GLN A 71 -5.02 4.62 -6.18
CA GLN A 71 -6.03 4.21 -7.16
C GLN A 71 -6.75 5.42 -7.74
N MET A 72 -7.09 6.42 -6.93
CA MET A 72 -7.68 7.67 -7.42
C MET A 72 -6.73 8.43 -8.35
N ILE A 73 -5.45 8.55 -7.97
CA ILE A 73 -4.41 9.12 -8.83
C ILE A 73 -4.25 8.29 -10.11
N GLY A 74 -4.27 6.97 -9.99
CA GLY A 74 -4.15 6.02 -11.10
C GLY A 74 -5.29 6.09 -12.12
N LYS A 75 -6.47 6.60 -11.75
CA LYS A 75 -7.56 6.86 -12.70
C LYS A 75 -7.25 8.03 -13.64
N ILE A 76 -6.52 9.04 -13.15
CA ILE A 76 -6.09 10.23 -13.89
C ILE A 76 -4.77 9.97 -14.64
N ALA A 77 -4.08 8.88 -14.30
CA ALA A 77 -2.74 8.62 -14.82
C ALA A 77 -2.69 8.41 -16.35
N ILE A 78 -1.62 8.92 -16.95
CA ILE A 78 -1.39 8.90 -18.41
C ILE A 78 -1.14 7.47 -18.90
N PHE A 79 -0.31 6.70 -18.20
CA PHE A 79 0.07 5.34 -18.57
C PHE A 79 -0.46 4.31 -17.57
N LYS A 80 -1.34 3.43 -18.07
CA LYS A 80 -1.80 2.24 -17.31
C LYS A 80 -0.99 1.03 -17.74
N LEU A 81 0.06 0.68 -16.99
CA LEU A 81 0.82 -0.54 -17.22
C LEU A 81 -0.07 -1.78 -17.01
N ARG A 82 -0.09 -2.65 -18.01
CA ARG A 82 -0.83 -3.93 -18.02
C ARG A 82 0.13 -5.11 -18.18
N THR A 83 -0.31 -6.30 -17.78
CA THR A 83 0.42 -7.60 -17.73
C THR A 83 1.49 -7.84 -18.80
N ARG A 84 1.30 -7.36 -20.03
CA ARG A 84 2.25 -7.52 -21.13
C ARG A 84 3.54 -6.70 -21.02
N ASN A 85 3.60 -5.70 -20.13
CA ASN A 85 4.77 -4.83 -20.02
C ASN A 85 5.90 -5.49 -19.21
N PRO A 86 7.15 -5.50 -19.70
CA PRO A 86 8.28 -6.12 -18.99
C PRO A 86 8.56 -5.45 -17.64
N LEU A 87 8.19 -4.18 -17.47
CA LEU A 87 8.30 -3.46 -16.20
C LEU A 87 7.48 -4.10 -15.06
N LEU A 88 6.45 -4.91 -15.35
CA LEU A 88 5.74 -5.63 -14.30
C LEU A 88 6.52 -6.82 -13.73
N LYS A 89 7.51 -7.34 -14.47
CA LYS A 89 8.38 -8.42 -13.99
C LYS A 89 9.38 -7.93 -12.93
N ILE A 90 9.78 -6.65 -12.96
CA ILE A 90 10.67 -6.03 -11.97
C ILE A 90 9.91 -5.51 -10.73
N ALA A 91 8.58 -5.45 -10.78
CA ALA A 91 7.75 -5.00 -9.67
C ALA A 91 7.93 -5.77 -8.35
N PRO A 92 8.00 -7.11 -8.31
CA PRO A 92 8.24 -7.83 -7.06
C PRO A 92 9.64 -7.56 -6.51
N LEU A 93 10.64 -7.32 -7.37
CA LEU A 93 11.97 -6.91 -6.94
C LEU A 93 11.92 -5.54 -6.28
N GLY A 94 11.24 -4.56 -6.90
CA GLY A 94 11.06 -3.23 -6.31
C GLY A 94 10.40 -3.30 -4.92
N LEU A 95 9.31 -4.06 -4.79
CA LEU A 95 8.66 -4.25 -3.49
C LEU A 95 9.56 -4.96 -2.47
N GLY A 96 10.37 -5.92 -2.91
CA GLY A 96 11.38 -6.59 -2.10
C GLY A 96 12.47 -5.62 -1.61
N VAL A 97 12.97 -4.75 -2.50
CA VAL A 97 13.93 -3.69 -2.15
C VAL A 97 13.31 -2.70 -1.17
N GLY A 98 12.08 -2.23 -1.42
CA GLY A 98 11.37 -1.33 -0.51
C GLY A 98 11.17 -1.93 0.88
N LEU A 99 10.82 -3.23 0.95
CA LEU A 99 10.74 -3.96 2.21
C LEU A 99 12.12 -4.11 2.88
N ALA A 100 13.16 -4.46 2.12
CA ALA A 100 14.52 -4.61 2.64
C ALA A 100 15.07 -3.28 3.19
N VAL A 101 14.84 -2.16 2.49
CA VAL A 101 15.20 -0.82 2.98
C VAL A 101 14.43 -0.50 4.25
N ALA A 102 13.12 -0.76 4.30
CA ALA A 102 12.33 -0.53 5.51
C ALA A 102 12.84 -1.37 6.71
N LEU A 103 13.16 -2.65 6.47
CA LEU A 103 13.72 -3.54 7.50
C LEU A 103 15.13 -3.10 7.93
N PHE A 104 15.98 -2.66 7.01
CA PHE A 104 17.31 -2.15 7.31
C PHE A 104 17.25 -0.87 8.16
N LEU A 105 16.36 0.07 7.81
CA LEU A 105 16.15 1.29 8.59
C LEU A 105 15.55 1.00 9.97
N TRP A 106 14.70 -0.02 10.08
CA TRP A 106 14.10 -0.41 11.35
C TRP A 106 15.06 -1.21 12.24
N LEU A 107 15.65 -2.29 11.75
CA LEU A 107 16.52 -3.18 12.52
C LEU A 107 17.95 -2.65 12.67
N GLY A 108 18.48 -1.97 11.65
CA GLY A 108 19.86 -1.47 11.64
C GLY A 108 20.02 -0.10 12.28
N TYR A 109 19.08 0.82 12.03
CA TYR A 109 19.13 2.19 12.57
C TYR A 109 18.13 2.45 13.70
N HIS A 110 17.42 1.41 14.17
CA HIS A 110 16.38 1.53 15.19
C HIS A 110 15.32 2.60 14.88
N ASN A 111 15.05 2.81 13.58
CA ASN A 111 14.11 3.80 13.06
C ASN A 111 14.27 5.18 13.73
N PRO A 112 15.30 5.95 13.33
CA PRO A 112 15.70 7.15 14.05
C PRO A 112 14.55 8.17 14.05
N ARG A 113 14.28 8.73 15.23
CA ARG A 113 13.26 9.77 15.38
C ARG A 113 13.82 11.08 14.85
N SER A 114 13.24 11.57 13.77
CA SER A 114 13.46 12.93 13.32
C SER A 114 12.71 13.91 14.23
N MET A 115 13.39 15.00 14.59
CA MET A 115 12.77 16.13 15.27
C MET A 115 11.85 16.79 14.25
N VAL A 116 10.55 16.58 14.43
CA VAL A 116 9.48 17.32 13.73
C VAL A 116 8.81 18.14 14.83
N PRO A 117 8.56 19.45 14.63
CA PRO A 117 7.89 20.25 15.64
C PRO A 117 6.50 19.70 15.90
N ILE A 118 6.34 19.04 17.05
CA ILE A 118 5.07 18.43 17.45
C ILE A 118 4.24 19.52 18.12
N ARG A 119 3.22 19.96 17.38
CA ARG A 119 2.10 20.83 17.79
C ARG A 119 2.41 22.32 17.97
N VAL A 120 1.86 23.09 17.03
CA VAL A 120 1.25 24.41 17.26
C VAL A 120 0.13 24.61 16.22
N GLY A 121 -1.13 24.35 16.59
CA GLY A 121 -2.31 24.81 15.84
C GLY A 121 -2.89 23.91 14.73
N GLU A 122 -3.58 24.57 13.78
CA GLU A 122 -4.35 23.99 12.67
C GLU A 122 -3.52 23.11 11.70
N PHE A 123 -4.19 22.33 10.84
CA PHE A 123 -3.53 21.36 9.95
C PHE A 123 -2.43 22.00 9.07
N TRP A 124 -2.76 23.12 8.42
CA TRP A 124 -1.88 23.80 7.47
C TRP A 124 -0.70 24.51 8.14
N SER A 125 -0.91 25.14 9.30
CA SER A 125 0.17 25.80 10.05
C SER A 125 1.21 24.76 10.51
N ALA A 126 0.75 23.60 10.99
CA ALA A 126 1.64 22.53 11.40
C ALA A 126 2.46 21.96 10.24
N ILE A 127 1.89 21.87 9.04
CA ILE A 127 2.64 21.42 7.84
C ILE A 127 3.73 22.44 7.50
N ARG A 128 3.39 23.73 7.42
CA ARG A 128 4.35 24.78 7.11
C ARG A 128 5.53 24.77 8.09
N LEU A 129 5.23 24.71 9.39
CA LEU A 129 6.27 24.66 10.42
C LEU A 129 7.13 23.40 10.33
N SER A 130 6.52 22.27 9.97
CA SER A 130 7.25 21.02 9.74
C SER A 130 8.22 21.16 8.57
N PHE A 131 7.85 21.83 7.48
CA PHE A 131 8.79 22.08 6.38
C PHE A 131 9.90 23.08 6.75
N GLU A 132 9.62 24.07 7.61
CA GLU A 132 10.61 25.07 8.03
C GLU A 132 11.66 24.50 9.02
N HIS A 133 11.27 23.56 9.89
CA HIS A 133 12.15 23.05 10.96
C HIS A 133 12.44 21.55 10.89
N ALA A 134 12.00 20.84 9.85
CA ALA A 134 12.23 19.40 9.73
C ALA A 134 13.71 19.07 9.53
N SER A 135 14.11 17.92 10.06
CA SER A 135 15.43 17.36 9.78
C SER A 135 15.59 16.96 8.30
N PRO A 136 16.83 16.95 7.77
CA PRO A 136 17.09 16.54 6.38
C PRO A 136 16.57 15.15 6.03
N PHE A 137 16.62 14.22 6.99
CA PHE A 137 16.12 12.84 6.83
C PHE A 137 14.60 12.81 6.61
N TRP A 138 13.85 13.60 7.37
CA TRP A 138 12.40 13.69 7.24
C TRP A 138 11.98 14.32 5.91
N LEU A 139 12.66 15.40 5.50
CA LEU A 139 12.43 16.06 4.22
C LEU A 139 12.68 15.10 3.05
N THR A 140 13.84 14.43 3.06
CA THR A 140 14.21 13.46 2.01
C THR A 140 13.15 12.37 1.87
N ARG A 141 12.75 11.75 2.99
CA ARG A 141 11.68 10.75 3.00
C ARG A 141 10.38 11.31 2.44
N THR A 142 9.94 12.47 2.90
CA THR A 142 8.67 13.08 2.49
C THR A 142 8.67 13.40 0.99
N PHE A 143 9.76 13.98 0.47
CA PHE A 143 9.90 14.23 -0.96
C PHE A 143 9.96 12.95 -1.80
N VAL A 144 10.65 11.90 -1.33
CA VAL A 144 10.67 10.60 -2.03
C VAL A 144 9.28 9.99 -2.09
N VAL A 145 8.54 9.98 -0.97
CA VAL A 145 7.16 9.46 -0.94
C VAL A 145 6.24 10.28 -1.84
N LEU A 146 6.25 11.61 -1.72
CA LEU A 146 5.43 12.49 -2.55
C LEU A 146 5.80 12.38 -4.02
N GLY A 147 7.10 12.31 -4.35
CA GLY A 147 7.59 12.13 -5.70
C GLY A 147 7.13 10.82 -6.31
N LEU A 148 7.16 9.71 -5.58
CA LEU A 148 6.66 8.42 -6.05
C LEU A 148 5.13 8.36 -6.17
N VAL A 149 4.40 9.04 -5.29
CA VAL A 149 2.94 9.19 -5.39
C VAL A 149 2.57 10.09 -6.58
N ALA A 150 3.30 11.18 -6.80
CA ALA A 150 3.12 12.08 -7.94
C ALA A 150 3.51 11.41 -9.26
N ALA A 151 4.56 10.59 -9.28
CA ALA A 151 4.89 9.71 -10.40
C ALA A 151 3.78 8.69 -10.69
N GLY A 152 2.88 8.47 -9.72
CA GLY A 152 1.59 7.81 -9.90
C GLY A 152 0.69 8.43 -10.97
N LEU A 153 0.84 9.73 -11.27
CA LEU A 153 0.14 10.44 -12.36
C LEU A 153 0.70 10.06 -13.74
N ILE A 154 1.95 9.62 -13.82
CA ILE A 154 2.53 9.11 -15.06
C ILE A 154 2.19 7.63 -15.17
N VAL A 155 2.46 6.86 -14.11
CA VAL A 155 2.26 5.41 -14.05
C VAL A 155 1.26 5.06 -12.95
N ALA A 156 0.10 4.53 -13.34
CA ALA A 156 -0.94 4.19 -12.38
C ALA A 156 -0.43 3.26 -11.26
N ASN A 157 -0.68 3.64 -10.00
CA ASN A 157 -0.35 2.87 -8.80
C ASN A 157 1.16 2.58 -8.60
N LEU A 158 2.06 3.45 -9.09
CA LEU A 158 3.52 3.23 -9.04
C LEU A 158 4.03 2.88 -7.63
N TRP A 159 3.64 3.66 -6.62
CA TRP A 159 4.03 3.42 -5.22
C TRP A 159 3.66 2.01 -4.75
N CYS A 160 2.39 1.61 -4.95
CA CYS A 160 1.88 0.31 -4.53
C CYS A 160 2.47 -0.86 -5.34
N ARG A 161 2.95 -0.61 -6.56
CA ARG A 161 3.54 -1.62 -7.44
C ARG A 161 5.03 -1.87 -7.17
N PHE A 162 5.78 -0.83 -6.78
CA PHE A 162 7.25 -0.90 -6.77
C PHE A 162 7.91 -0.46 -5.47
N ALA A 163 7.27 0.33 -4.62
CA ALA A 163 7.96 0.97 -3.49
C ALA A 163 7.35 0.65 -2.12
N CYS A 164 6.09 0.21 -2.07
CA CYS A 164 5.37 0.04 -0.81
C CYS A 164 5.90 -1.17 -0.01
N PRO A 165 6.51 -0.96 1.18
CA PRO A 165 7.07 -2.05 1.99
C PRO A 165 5.97 -3.01 2.49
N THR A 166 4.83 -2.47 2.92
CA THR A 166 3.67 -3.27 3.32
C THR A 166 3.12 -4.08 2.15
N GLY A 167 3.12 -3.52 0.95
CA GLY A 167 2.73 -4.23 -0.27
C GLY A 167 3.65 -5.41 -0.58
N GLY A 168 4.97 -5.26 -0.37
CA GLY A 168 5.94 -6.33 -0.49
C GLY A 168 5.72 -7.45 0.52
N LEU A 169 5.51 -7.11 1.79
CA LEU A 169 5.18 -8.09 2.83
C LEU A 169 3.89 -8.86 2.48
N MET A 170 2.84 -8.16 2.04
CA MET A 170 1.57 -8.78 1.65
C MET A 170 1.68 -9.63 0.38
N GLU A 171 2.56 -9.28 -0.56
CA GLU A 171 2.82 -10.11 -1.75
C GLU A 171 3.47 -11.45 -1.38
N LEU A 172 4.32 -11.47 -0.34
CA LEU A 172 4.87 -12.72 0.21
C LEU A 172 3.77 -13.56 0.86
N VAL A 173 2.93 -12.93 1.69
CA VAL A 173 1.82 -13.62 2.40
C VAL A 173 0.76 -14.14 1.42
N LYS A 174 0.54 -13.46 0.29
CA LYS A 174 -0.42 -13.88 -0.75
C LYS A 174 -0.23 -15.33 -1.22
N ARG A 175 1.01 -15.84 -1.22
CA ARG A 175 1.30 -17.24 -1.61
C ARG A 175 0.76 -18.27 -0.62
N ILE A 176 0.66 -17.90 0.65
CA ILE A 176 0.22 -18.75 1.77
C ILE A 176 -1.28 -18.53 2.04
N ALA A 177 -1.87 -17.48 1.48
CA ALA A 177 -3.25 -17.11 1.72
C ALA A 177 -4.24 -18.24 1.40
N LEU A 178 -5.13 -18.56 2.36
CA LEU A 178 -6.07 -19.67 2.25
C LEU A 178 -7.16 -19.39 1.21
N PHE A 179 -7.71 -18.17 1.22
CA PHE A 179 -8.74 -17.71 0.31
C PHE A 179 -8.16 -16.69 -0.66
N ARG A 180 -8.25 -16.98 -1.95
CA ARG A 180 -7.78 -16.08 -3.01
C ARG A 180 -8.69 -16.15 -4.22
N VAL A 181 -8.57 -15.12 -5.06
CA VAL A 181 -9.19 -15.10 -6.38
C VAL A 181 -8.23 -15.81 -7.34
N PHE A 182 -8.68 -16.89 -7.97
CA PHE A 182 -7.88 -17.66 -8.91
C PHE A 182 -8.63 -17.87 -10.23
N LYS A 183 -7.86 -18.12 -11.30
CA LYS A 183 -8.39 -18.49 -12.62
C LYS A 183 -8.37 -20.01 -12.79
N THR A 184 -9.42 -20.56 -13.37
CA THR A 184 -9.50 -21.98 -13.77
C THR A 184 -9.04 -22.17 -15.22
N SER A 185 -8.88 -23.42 -15.65
CA SER A 185 -8.56 -23.79 -17.03
C SER A 185 -9.65 -23.42 -18.04
N ALA A 186 -10.86 -23.10 -17.59
CA ALA A 186 -11.96 -22.62 -18.44
C ALA A 186 -11.73 -21.18 -18.98
N CYS A 187 -10.66 -20.50 -18.54
CA CYS A 187 -10.33 -19.16 -19.00
C CYS A 187 -9.92 -19.14 -20.48
N ASN A 188 -10.68 -18.43 -21.32
CA ASN A 188 -10.43 -18.26 -22.75
C ASN A 188 -9.56 -17.04 -23.11
N ASP A 189 -8.87 -16.43 -22.13
CA ASP A 189 -7.98 -15.28 -22.31
C ASP A 189 -8.60 -14.04 -23.00
N CYS A 190 -9.91 -13.85 -22.88
CA CYS A 190 -10.64 -12.70 -23.44
C CYS A 190 -10.22 -11.32 -22.89
N ASN A 191 -9.38 -11.26 -21.86
CA ASN A 191 -8.87 -10.03 -21.22
C ASN A 191 -9.94 -9.08 -20.65
N ALA A 192 -11.18 -9.52 -20.45
CA ALA A 192 -12.24 -8.71 -19.84
C ALA A 192 -11.86 -8.23 -18.43
N CYS A 193 -11.23 -9.11 -17.64
CA CYS A 193 -10.76 -8.79 -16.28
C CYS A 193 -9.73 -7.65 -16.22
N LEU A 194 -8.92 -7.46 -17.27
CA LEU A 194 -7.91 -6.40 -17.33
C LEU A 194 -8.51 -5.01 -17.50
N ARG A 195 -9.77 -4.91 -17.94
CA ARG A 195 -10.46 -3.62 -18.08
C ARG A 195 -10.88 -3.04 -16.73
N VAL A 196 -11.21 -3.92 -15.78
CA VAL A 196 -11.68 -3.54 -14.44
C VAL A 196 -10.53 -3.51 -13.42
N CYS A 197 -9.47 -4.30 -13.62
CA CYS A 197 -8.36 -4.36 -12.68
C CYS A 197 -7.51 -3.08 -12.64
N GLU A 198 -7.54 -2.34 -11.54
CA GLU A 198 -6.72 -1.14 -11.29
C GLU A 198 -5.20 -1.42 -11.32
N MET A 199 -4.80 -2.64 -10.98
CA MET A 199 -3.42 -3.09 -11.04
C MET A 199 -3.03 -3.63 -12.42
N GLY A 200 -3.99 -3.82 -13.33
CA GLY A 200 -3.75 -4.32 -14.68
C GLY A 200 -3.13 -5.72 -14.72
N THR A 201 -3.49 -6.58 -13.76
CA THR A 201 -2.98 -7.95 -13.55
C THR A 201 -4.10 -8.98 -13.61
N ARG A 202 -3.83 -10.22 -14.03
CA ARG A 202 -4.83 -11.31 -13.92
C ARG A 202 -4.80 -11.95 -12.52
N PRO A 203 -5.87 -12.67 -12.12
CA PRO A 203 -5.83 -13.50 -10.92
C PRO A 203 -4.64 -14.47 -10.92
N ASP A 204 -4.09 -14.76 -9.73
CA ASP A 204 -2.84 -15.52 -9.52
C ASP A 204 -1.53 -14.92 -10.08
N GLU A 205 -1.57 -13.78 -10.78
CA GLU A 205 -0.34 -13.10 -11.22
C GLU A 205 0.27 -12.22 -10.12
N VAL A 206 1.52 -11.79 -10.36
CA VAL A 206 2.23 -10.84 -9.49
C VAL A 206 1.46 -9.53 -9.43
N ASN A 207 1.41 -8.88 -8.26
CA ASN A 207 0.67 -7.64 -8.00
C ASN A 207 -0.86 -7.71 -8.04
N CYS A 208 -1.44 -8.89 -8.25
CA CYS A 208 -2.88 -9.08 -8.00
C CYS A 208 -3.18 -8.85 -6.52
N THR A 209 -4.12 -7.95 -6.22
CA THR A 209 -4.56 -7.58 -4.87
C THR A 209 -5.64 -8.50 -4.30
N ASN A 210 -6.13 -9.51 -5.03
CA ASN A 210 -7.28 -10.33 -4.61
C ASN A 210 -8.54 -9.51 -4.27
N CYS A 211 -8.76 -8.35 -4.91
CA CYS A 211 -9.94 -7.52 -4.63
C CYS A 211 -11.26 -8.17 -5.05
N GLY A 212 -11.25 -9.03 -6.07
CA GLY A 212 -12.46 -9.72 -6.55
C GLY A 212 -13.28 -8.96 -7.58
N ASP A 213 -12.90 -7.74 -7.98
CA ASP A 213 -13.66 -6.94 -8.96
C ASP A 213 -13.83 -7.64 -10.31
N CYS A 214 -12.89 -8.54 -10.65
CA CYS A 214 -12.93 -9.33 -11.88
C CYS A 214 -13.92 -10.51 -11.86
N LEU A 215 -14.49 -10.88 -10.72
CA LEU A 215 -15.44 -12.01 -10.62
C LEU A 215 -16.71 -11.73 -11.45
N LYS A 216 -17.25 -10.51 -11.35
CA LYS A 216 -18.53 -10.14 -11.98
C LYS A 216 -18.45 -9.89 -13.50
N ILE A 217 -17.24 -9.69 -14.04
CA ILE A 217 -17.04 -9.32 -15.45
C ILE A 217 -16.63 -10.52 -16.32
N CYS A 218 -16.39 -11.67 -15.72
CA CYS A 218 -15.94 -12.85 -16.47
C CYS A 218 -17.11 -13.42 -17.28
N PRO A 219 -17.04 -13.47 -18.63
CA PRO A 219 -18.16 -13.96 -19.45
C PRO A 219 -18.33 -15.48 -19.40
N VAL A 220 -17.32 -16.21 -18.90
CA VAL A 220 -17.25 -17.67 -18.86
C VAL A 220 -17.17 -18.21 -17.43
N ASP A 221 -17.36 -17.36 -16.42
CA ASP A 221 -17.28 -17.70 -14.99
C ASP A 221 -16.03 -18.50 -14.59
N ALA A 222 -14.92 -18.27 -15.30
CA ALA A 222 -13.64 -18.96 -15.08
C ALA A 222 -12.83 -18.39 -13.90
N ILE A 223 -13.31 -17.33 -13.26
CA ILE A 223 -12.65 -16.71 -12.09
C ILE A 223 -13.47 -17.08 -10.87
N GLN A 224 -12.81 -17.71 -9.90
CA GLN A 224 -13.46 -18.17 -8.67
C GLN A 224 -12.76 -17.59 -7.44
N PHE A 225 -13.54 -17.36 -6.38
CA PHE A 225 -13.04 -16.99 -5.07
C PHE A 225 -13.15 -18.20 -4.14
N GLY A 226 -12.05 -18.58 -3.52
CA GLY A 226 -12.06 -19.69 -2.57
C GLY A 226 -10.68 -20.23 -2.27
N ARG A 227 -10.65 -21.42 -1.69
CA ARG A 227 -9.43 -22.19 -1.50
C ARG A 227 -9.09 -22.92 -2.81
N LYS A 228 -8.00 -22.49 -3.46
CA LYS A 228 -7.48 -23.18 -4.64
C LYS A 228 -7.05 -24.60 -4.23
N LYS A 229 -7.86 -25.61 -4.56
CA LYS A 229 -7.45 -27.02 -4.46
C LYS A 229 -6.29 -27.21 -5.45
N LYS A 230 -5.17 -27.75 -4.96
CA LYS A 230 -4.03 -28.11 -5.79
C LYS A 230 -4.44 -29.15 -6.82
#